data_AF-A0A6I6W2Y1-F1
#
_entry.id   AF-A0A6I6W2Y1-F1
#
_cell.length_a   1.000
_cell.length_b   1.000
_cell.length_c   1.000
_cell.angle_alpha   90.00
_cell.angle_beta   90.00
_cell.angle_gamma   90.00
#
_symmetry.space_group_name_H-M   'P 1'
#
loop_
_entity.id
_entity.type
_entity.pdbx_description
1 polymer ?
#
loop_
_entity_poly.entity_id
_entity_poly.type
_entity_poly.pdbx_seq_one_letter_code
_entity_poly.pdbx_strand_id
1 'polypeptide(L)'
;MFCVLKPHRWKLALLLIAANAGLILHLACGELKSFSEWVWLDIIGEGGSALLALVWLGLVLKSRPAGRVTHYLALGLSCIFFSWWIDSLDEFIRLPDSITWDHWLESGPMPVGMILLTIGIYHWHREQLAISAQMEKRERLFREHRLFDKLTPLGGADYLKRQLADSLRDSREQQQPLSLLALDLDHFAAINQAYGHAEGDAVLQALSHLLLLNLRRQDLLCRLAGDRFVVLLPNTGERQAKELALELQQAVHGLAHKTRQQGERLQLAATTAVVMALDEPPHDLLKRLNLALARAKQPLAKSA
;
A
#
# COMPACT_ATOMS: atom_id res chain seq x y z
N MET A 1 -6.47 19.45 18.76
CA MET A 1 -6.13 18.32 19.67
C MET A 1 -7.33 17.76 20.46
N PHE A 2 -8.33 18.56 20.86
CA PHE A 2 -9.51 18.13 21.64
C PHE A 2 -10.62 17.38 20.87
N CYS A 3 -10.49 17.12 19.57
CA CYS A 3 -11.61 16.58 18.77
C CYS A 3 -11.84 15.07 18.96
N VAL A 4 -10.78 14.30 19.24
CA VAL A 4 -10.83 12.82 19.31
C VAL A 4 -11.46 12.31 20.62
N LEU A 5 -11.39 13.08 21.71
CA LEU A 5 -11.93 12.68 23.03
C LEU A 5 -13.39 13.07 23.26
N LYS A 6 -13.97 13.95 22.41
CA LYS A 6 -15.38 14.37 22.51
C LYS A 6 -16.37 13.19 22.64
N PRO A 7 -16.30 12.12 21.81
CA PRO A 7 -17.21 10.99 21.92
C PRO A 7 -16.98 10.11 23.16
N HIS A 8 -15.91 10.34 23.91
CA HIS A 8 -15.52 9.52 25.06
C HIS A 8 -15.73 10.22 26.41
N ARG A 9 -16.20 11.48 26.41
CA ARG A 9 -16.43 12.28 27.62
C ARG A 9 -17.30 11.60 28.66
N TRP A 10 -18.37 10.94 28.25
CA TRP A 10 -19.27 10.22 29.16
C TRP A 10 -18.59 9.06 29.89
N LYS A 11 -17.66 8.36 29.22
CA LYS A 11 -16.92 7.24 29.83
C LYS A 11 -15.98 7.74 30.92
N LEU A 12 -15.26 8.83 30.64
CA LEU A 12 -14.37 9.47 31.60
C LEU A 12 -15.14 10.10 32.75
N ALA A 13 -16.30 10.72 32.48
CA ALA A 13 -17.17 11.27 33.51
C ALA A 13 -17.70 10.17 34.44
N LEU A 14 -18.15 9.04 33.88
CA LEU A 14 -18.63 7.90 34.68
C LEU A 14 -17.52 7.30 35.55
N LEU A 15 -16.32 7.14 35.00
CA LEU A 15 -15.16 6.67 35.78
C LEU A 15 -14.82 7.63 36.92
N LEU A 16 -14.82 8.94 36.64
CA LEU A 16 -14.55 9.96 37.65
C LEU A 16 -15.61 9.93 38.76
N ILE A 17 -16.89 9.84 38.40
CA ILE A 17 -17.99 9.73 39.36
C ILE A 17 -17.84 8.48 40.22
N ALA A 18 -17.56 7.32 39.62
CA ALA A 18 -17.37 6.07 40.34
C ALA A 18 -16.19 6.14 41.33
N ALA A 19 -15.03 6.63 40.89
CA ALA A 19 -13.84 6.77 41.73
C ALA A 19 -14.06 7.71 42.93
N ASN A 20 -14.74 8.84 42.70
CA ASN A 20 -15.08 9.78 43.77
C ASN A 20 -16.14 9.21 44.72
N ALA A 21 -17.13 8.48 44.21
CA ALA A 21 -18.13 7.82 45.05
C ALA A 21 -17.47 6.77 45.96
N GLY A 22 -16.52 6.00 45.43
CA GLY A 22 -15.68 5.09 46.20
C GLY A 22 -14.94 5.80 47.33
N LEU A 23 -14.20 6.87 47.00
CA LEU A 23 -13.47 7.67 47.99
C LEU A 23 -14.38 8.24 49.09
N ILE A 24 -15.52 8.82 48.72
CA ILE A 24 -16.48 9.40 49.67
C ILE A 24 -17.03 8.30 50.59
N LEU A 25 -17.32 7.12 50.05
CA LEU A 25 -17.82 5.98 50.83
C LEU A 25 -16.80 5.53 51.87
N HIS A 26 -15.51 5.43 51.50
CA HIS A 26 -14.44 5.05 52.44
C HIS A 26 -14.27 6.12 53.53
N LEU A 27 -14.26 7.40 53.15
CA LEU A 27 -14.17 8.51 54.12
C LEU A 27 -15.39 8.61 55.06
N ALA A 28 -16.57 8.19 54.61
CA ALA A 28 -17.79 8.23 55.42
C ALA A 28 -17.87 7.06 56.41
N CYS A 29 -17.29 5.91 56.07
CA CYS A 29 -17.36 4.68 56.87
C CYS A 29 -16.08 4.37 57.66
N GLY A 30 -14.95 4.99 57.32
CA GLY A 30 -13.64 4.71 57.90
C GLY A 30 -13.00 5.89 58.62
N GLU A 31 -11.88 5.63 59.29
CA GLU A 31 -11.05 6.62 59.97
C GLU A 31 -9.71 6.79 59.25
N LEU A 32 -9.16 8.01 59.25
CA LEU A 32 -7.87 8.28 58.60
C LEU A 32 -6.73 7.65 59.40
N LYS A 33 -5.91 6.85 58.71
CA LYS A 33 -4.68 6.30 59.29
C LYS A 33 -3.65 7.39 59.54
N SER A 34 -2.84 7.21 60.58
CA SER A 34 -1.70 8.10 60.85
C SER A 34 -0.59 7.85 59.83
N PHE A 35 0.24 8.87 59.56
CA PHE A 35 1.42 8.75 58.69
C PHE A 35 2.39 7.62 59.09
N SER A 36 2.40 7.23 60.36
CA SER A 36 3.22 6.13 60.88
C SER A 36 2.71 4.74 60.47
N GLU A 37 1.45 4.63 60.08
CA GLU A 37 0.81 3.38 59.66
C GLU A 37 0.90 3.19 58.14
N TRP A 38 1.44 4.17 57.41
CA TRP A 38 1.52 4.17 55.95
C TRP A 38 2.56 3.17 55.42
N VAL A 39 2.11 2.22 54.60
CA VAL A 39 2.93 1.29 53.82
C VAL A 39 3.23 1.91 52.45
N TRP A 40 4.34 2.63 52.36
CA TRP A 40 4.75 3.34 51.14
C TRP A 40 4.87 2.46 49.90
N LEU A 41 5.22 1.17 50.06
CA LEU A 41 5.34 0.25 48.92
C LEU A 41 3.99 0.01 48.25
N ASP A 42 2.92 -0.12 49.05
CA ASP A 42 1.57 -0.42 48.59
C ASP A 42 0.94 0.84 47.97
N ILE A 43 1.12 2.01 48.61
CA ILE A 43 0.75 3.32 48.01
C ILE A 43 1.32 3.48 46.60
N ILE A 44 2.62 3.18 46.44
CA ILE A 44 3.30 3.32 45.15
C ILE A 44 2.87 2.21 44.19
N GLY A 45 2.72 0.98 44.66
CA GLY A 45 2.36 -0.18 43.85
C GLY A 45 0.94 -0.09 43.31
N GLU A 46 -0.04 0.04 44.20
CA GLU A 46 -1.47 0.10 43.88
C GLU A 46 -1.84 1.43 43.23
N GLY A 47 -1.47 2.54 43.86
CA GLY A 47 -1.71 3.89 43.33
C GLY A 47 -0.98 4.12 42.00
N GLY A 48 0.25 3.62 41.86
CA GLY A 48 0.99 3.66 40.60
C GLY A 48 0.33 2.80 39.50
N SER A 49 -0.17 1.61 39.86
CA SER A 49 -0.90 0.73 38.92
C SER A 49 -2.22 1.35 38.46
N ALA A 50 -2.95 2.02 39.36
CA ALA A 50 -4.14 2.78 39.03
C ALA A 50 -3.80 3.92 38.03
N LEU A 51 -2.76 4.71 38.31
CA LEU A 51 -2.31 5.76 37.38
C LEU A 51 -1.91 5.20 36.01
N LEU A 52 -1.21 4.06 35.97
CA LEU A 52 -0.83 3.42 34.71
C LEU A 52 -2.06 2.96 33.92
N ALA A 53 -3.08 2.42 34.58
CA ALA A 53 -4.34 2.06 33.95
C ALA A 53 -5.05 3.28 33.31
N LEU A 54 -5.00 4.46 33.96
CA LEU A 54 -5.51 5.71 33.37
C LEU A 54 -4.70 6.16 32.15
N VAL A 55 -3.37 6.04 32.20
CA VAL A 55 -2.50 6.35 31.06
C VAL A 55 -2.85 5.46 29.87
N TRP A 56 -2.99 4.15 30.08
CA TRP A 56 -3.40 3.22 29.04
C TRP A 56 -4.81 3.51 28.52
N LEU A 57 -5.75 3.87 29.39
CA LEU A 57 -7.08 4.29 28.97
C LEU A 57 -7.01 5.52 28.05
N GLY A 58 -6.20 6.52 28.42
CA GLY A 58 -5.97 7.71 27.60
C GLY A 58 -5.37 7.37 26.22
N LEU A 59 -4.38 6.46 26.17
CA LEU A 59 -3.77 6.00 24.92
C LEU A 59 -4.77 5.26 24.03
N VAL A 60 -5.60 4.37 24.60
CA VAL A 60 -6.64 3.66 23.85
C VAL A 60 -7.67 4.63 23.26
N LEU A 61 -8.17 5.58 24.06
CA LEU A 61 -9.16 6.55 23.61
C LEU A 61 -8.60 7.56 22.59
N LYS A 62 -7.29 7.82 22.62
CA LYS A 62 -6.62 8.70 21.64
C LYS A 62 -6.31 7.99 20.32
N SER A 63 -5.92 6.72 20.38
CA SER A 63 -5.45 5.96 19.22
C SER A 63 -6.58 5.36 18.38
N ARG A 64 -7.77 5.18 18.96
CA ARG A 64 -8.86 4.42 18.34
C ARG A 64 -10.14 5.25 18.22
N PRO A 65 -10.89 5.11 17.12
CA PRO A 65 -12.21 5.73 16.99
C PRO A 65 -13.22 5.11 17.96
N ALA A 66 -14.36 5.78 18.14
CA ALA A 66 -15.46 5.23 18.92
C ALA A 66 -16.07 4.01 18.22
N GLY A 67 -16.10 2.87 18.93
CA GLY A 67 -16.62 1.62 18.41
C GLY A 67 -16.70 0.56 19.51
N ARG A 68 -17.29 -0.61 19.20
CA ARG A 68 -17.52 -1.69 20.19
C ARG A 68 -16.24 -2.12 20.91
N VAL A 69 -15.15 -2.27 20.18
CA VAL A 69 -13.88 -2.68 20.77
C VAL A 69 -13.30 -1.63 21.72
N THR A 70 -13.39 -0.35 21.34
CA THR A 70 -13.01 0.77 22.21
C THR A 70 -13.90 0.85 23.46
N HIS A 71 -15.13 0.31 23.44
CA HIS A 71 -15.94 0.17 24.65
C HIS A 71 -15.42 -0.93 25.56
N TYR A 72 -15.16 -2.13 25.02
CA TYR A 72 -14.62 -3.24 25.82
C TYR A 72 -13.27 -2.90 26.46
N LEU A 73 -12.35 -2.32 25.69
CA LEU A 73 -11.05 -1.92 26.21
C LEU A 73 -11.15 -0.81 27.26
N ALA A 74 -11.99 0.20 27.02
CA ALA A 74 -12.15 1.32 27.95
C ALA A 74 -12.83 0.90 29.25
N LEU A 75 -13.90 0.10 29.18
CA LEU A 75 -14.58 -0.45 30.37
C LEU A 75 -13.65 -1.39 31.13
N GLY A 76 -12.90 -2.24 30.42
CA GLY A 76 -11.93 -3.15 31.04
C GLY A 76 -10.86 -2.40 31.85
N LEU A 77 -10.24 -1.38 31.24
CA LEU A 77 -9.27 -0.53 31.92
C LEU A 77 -9.88 0.32 33.03
N SER A 78 -11.14 0.73 32.90
CA SER A 78 -11.86 1.48 33.93
C SER A 78 -12.12 0.62 35.18
N CYS A 79 -12.50 -0.65 35.00
CA CYS A 79 -12.68 -1.60 36.10
C CYS A 79 -11.34 -1.92 36.80
N ILE A 80 -10.26 -2.09 36.04
CA ILE A 80 -8.92 -2.31 36.60
C ILE A 80 -8.45 -1.07 37.38
N PHE A 81 -8.60 0.12 36.80
CA PHE A 81 -8.31 1.36 37.50
C PHE A 81 -9.10 1.47 38.80
N PHE A 82 -10.41 1.22 38.75
CA PHE A 82 -11.27 1.36 39.92
C PHE A 82 -10.91 0.38 41.03
N SER A 83 -10.59 -0.88 40.68
CA SER A 83 -10.09 -1.89 41.62
C SER A 83 -8.81 -1.42 42.34
N TRP A 84 -7.76 -1.07 41.60
CA TRP A 84 -6.51 -0.57 42.19
C TRP A 84 -6.66 0.77 42.91
N TRP A 85 -7.60 1.62 42.48
CA TRP A 85 -7.90 2.88 43.15
C TRP A 85 -8.50 2.62 44.52
N ILE A 86 -9.50 1.75 44.62
CA ILE A 86 -10.12 1.38 45.90
C ILE A 86 -9.11 0.72 46.82
N ASP A 87 -8.35 -0.26 46.33
CA ASP A 87 -7.28 -0.95 47.06
C ASP A 87 -6.28 0.06 47.68
N SER A 88 -5.86 1.04 46.88
CA SER A 88 -4.94 2.09 47.36
C SER A 88 -5.52 3.01 48.46
N LEU A 89 -6.85 3.09 48.61
CA LEU A 89 -7.48 3.90 49.66
C LEU A 89 -7.33 3.27 51.04
N ASP A 90 -7.21 1.95 51.12
CA ASP A 90 -7.07 1.24 52.39
C ASP A 90 -5.79 1.63 53.09
N GLU A 91 -4.79 2.08 52.36
CA GLU A 91 -3.55 2.56 52.95
C GLU A 91 -3.70 3.92 53.65
N PHE A 92 -4.74 4.69 53.31
CA PHE A 92 -5.03 5.98 53.92
C PHE A 92 -6.20 5.92 54.91
N ILE A 93 -7.13 4.98 54.73
CA ILE A 93 -8.40 4.91 55.45
C ILE A 93 -8.55 3.51 56.05
N ARG A 94 -8.76 3.43 57.36
CA ARG A 94 -9.08 2.17 58.05
C ARG A 94 -10.60 2.01 58.13
N LEU A 95 -11.13 0.96 57.51
CA LEU A 95 -12.54 0.59 57.64
C LEU A 95 -12.76 -0.35 58.86
N PRO A 96 -13.93 -0.29 59.52
CA PRO A 96 -14.29 -1.23 60.58
C PRO A 96 -14.45 -2.67 60.06
N ASP A 97 -13.98 -3.66 60.82
CA ASP A 97 -14.07 -5.10 60.49
C ASP A 97 -15.51 -5.63 60.24
N SER A 98 -16.54 -4.86 60.59
CA SER A 98 -17.95 -5.20 60.36
C SER A 98 -18.39 -4.99 58.91
N ILE A 99 -17.60 -4.28 58.11
CA ILE A 99 -17.87 -3.97 56.72
C ILE A 99 -17.23 -5.01 55.80
N THR A 100 -18.05 -5.75 55.04
CA THR A 100 -17.58 -6.83 54.14
C THR A 100 -17.74 -6.51 52.66
N TRP A 101 -18.37 -5.38 52.32
CA TRP A 101 -18.55 -4.95 50.93
C TRP A 101 -17.26 -4.41 50.30
N ASP A 102 -16.27 -4.08 51.13
CA ASP A 102 -14.98 -3.50 50.77
C ASP A 102 -14.16 -4.44 49.87
N HIS A 103 -13.93 -5.67 50.35
CA HIS A 103 -13.26 -6.73 49.58
C HIS A 103 -13.91 -6.99 48.21
N TRP A 104 -15.24 -6.84 48.11
CA TRP A 104 -15.95 -6.96 46.82
C TRP A 104 -15.67 -5.79 45.89
N LEU A 105 -15.50 -4.59 46.43
CA LEU A 105 -15.20 -3.37 45.70
C LEU A 105 -13.74 -3.34 45.23
N GLU A 106 -12.81 -3.84 46.05
CA GLU A 106 -11.39 -4.03 45.72
C GLU A 106 -11.21 -5.07 44.61
N SER A 107 -11.69 -6.30 44.84
CA SER A 107 -11.32 -7.45 44.00
C SER A 107 -12.32 -7.76 42.89
N GLY A 108 -13.61 -7.47 43.08
CA GLY A 108 -14.68 -7.84 42.15
C GLY A 108 -14.57 -7.21 40.74
N PRO A 109 -14.24 -5.92 40.62
CA PRO A 109 -14.10 -5.26 39.31
C PRO A 109 -12.93 -5.82 38.48
N MET A 110 -11.88 -6.36 39.10
CA MET A 110 -10.66 -6.77 38.37
C MET A 110 -10.90 -7.95 37.40
N PRO A 111 -11.49 -9.10 37.78
CA PRO A 111 -11.83 -10.18 36.85
C PRO A 111 -12.75 -9.71 35.72
N VAL A 112 -13.74 -8.87 36.01
CA VAL A 112 -14.62 -8.27 35.00
C VAL A 112 -13.80 -7.43 34.02
N GLY A 113 -12.89 -6.61 34.54
CA GLY A 113 -11.96 -5.82 33.75
C GLY A 113 -11.10 -6.65 32.81
N MET A 114 -10.53 -7.75 33.31
CA MET A 114 -9.71 -8.68 32.54
C MET A 114 -10.49 -9.41 31.44
N ILE A 115 -11.74 -9.83 31.71
CA ILE A 115 -12.61 -10.47 30.70
C ILE A 115 -12.93 -9.47 29.58
N LEU A 116 -13.31 -8.23 29.95
CA LEU A 116 -13.61 -7.19 28.97
C LEU A 116 -12.38 -6.80 28.13
N LEU A 117 -11.20 -6.71 28.75
CA LEU A 117 -9.94 -6.50 28.04
C LEU A 117 -9.65 -7.64 27.05
N THR A 118 -9.81 -8.89 27.49
CA THR A 118 -9.59 -10.07 26.63
C THR A 118 -10.51 -10.05 25.41
N ILE A 119 -11.80 -9.78 25.61
CA ILE A 119 -12.78 -9.63 24.52
C ILE A 119 -12.40 -8.46 23.59
N GLY A 120 -11.99 -7.33 24.18
CA GLY A 120 -11.53 -6.16 23.44
C GLY A 120 -10.32 -6.47 22.55
N ILE A 121 -9.28 -7.09 23.10
CA ILE A 121 -8.07 -7.47 22.37
C ILE A 121 -8.39 -8.49 21.28
N TYR A 122 -9.24 -9.48 21.56
CA TYR A 122 -9.66 -10.48 20.57
C TYR A 122 -10.36 -9.83 19.36
N HIS A 123 -11.34 -8.96 19.61
CA HIS A 123 -12.03 -8.26 18.53
C HIS A 123 -11.11 -7.28 17.80
N TRP A 124 -10.18 -6.63 18.52
CA TRP A 124 -9.16 -5.80 17.88
C TRP A 124 -8.28 -6.61 16.93
N HIS A 125 -7.82 -7.79 17.35
CA HIS A 125 -7.02 -8.67 16.49
C HIS A 125 -7.79 -9.06 15.22
N ARG A 126 -9.09 -9.37 15.33
CA ARG A 126 -9.95 -9.65 14.17
C ARG A 126 -10.12 -8.46 13.23
N GLU A 127 -10.32 -7.26 13.78
CA GLU A 127 -10.35 -6.02 12.98
C GLU A 127 -9.04 -5.83 12.21
N GLN A 128 -7.90 -6.06 12.87
CA GLN A 128 -6.58 -5.91 12.26
C GLN A 128 -6.39 -6.89 11.10
N LEU A 129 -6.77 -8.15 11.28
CA LEU A 129 -6.70 -9.16 10.21
C LEU A 129 -7.58 -8.79 9.00
N ALA A 130 -8.78 -8.25 9.24
CA ALA A 130 -9.68 -7.83 8.17
C ALA A 130 -9.10 -6.66 7.36
N ILE A 131 -8.49 -5.68 8.01
CA ILE A 131 -7.84 -4.54 7.34
C ILE A 131 -6.66 -5.02 6.50
N SER A 132 -5.80 -5.88 7.04
CA SER A 132 -4.65 -6.43 6.31
C SER A 132 -5.08 -7.19 5.04
N ALA A 133 -6.13 -8.02 5.13
CA ALA A 133 -6.65 -8.74 3.98
C ALA A 133 -7.22 -7.81 2.90
N GLN A 134 -7.85 -6.70 3.30
CA GLN A 134 -8.32 -5.69 2.34
C GLN A 134 -7.19 -4.94 1.66
N MET A 135 -6.12 -4.60 2.40
CA MET A 135 -4.94 -3.95 1.83
C MET A 135 -4.26 -4.86 0.81
N GLU A 136 -4.11 -6.15 1.11
CA GLU A 136 -3.52 -7.12 0.19
C GLU A 136 -4.34 -7.25 -1.10
N LYS A 137 -5.67 -7.31 -1.01
CA LYS A 137 -6.55 -7.36 -2.20
C LYS A 137 -6.40 -6.11 -3.07
N ARG A 138 -6.35 -4.92 -2.46
CA ARG A 138 -6.13 -3.67 -3.19
C ARG A 138 -4.77 -3.67 -3.86
N GLU A 139 -3.74 -4.09 -3.15
CA GLU A 139 -2.38 -4.18 -3.70
C GLU A 139 -2.34 -5.13 -4.91
N ARG A 140 -2.99 -6.30 -4.85
CA ARG A 140 -3.08 -7.23 -5.98
C ARG A 140 -3.78 -6.60 -7.19
N LEU A 141 -4.94 -5.96 -7.00
CA LEU A 141 -5.63 -5.27 -8.08
C LEU A 141 -4.75 -4.17 -8.69
N PHE A 142 -4.06 -3.38 -7.87
CA PHE A 142 -3.11 -2.37 -8.38
C PHE A 142 -1.93 -3.00 -9.12
N ARG A 143 -1.42 -4.15 -8.68
CA ARG A 143 -0.33 -4.88 -9.36
C ARG A 143 -0.77 -5.45 -10.70
N GLU A 144 -2.01 -5.92 -10.82
CA GLU A 144 -2.56 -6.40 -12.09
C GLU A 144 -2.75 -5.26 -13.09
N HIS A 145 -3.26 -4.10 -12.65
CA HIS A 145 -3.37 -2.92 -13.51
C HIS A 145 -2.01 -2.32 -13.90
N ARG A 146 -0.95 -2.54 -13.11
CA ARG A 146 0.43 -2.14 -13.45
C ARG A 146 1.04 -2.95 -14.59
N LEU A 147 0.47 -4.11 -14.92
CA LEU A 147 0.93 -4.91 -16.06
C LEU A 147 0.49 -4.30 -17.40
N PHE A 148 -0.47 -3.38 -17.40
CA PHE A 148 -0.92 -2.69 -18.59
C PHE A 148 -0.51 -1.21 -18.56
N ASP A 149 -0.27 -0.66 -19.73
CA ASP A 149 -0.01 0.77 -19.90
C ASP A 149 -1.29 1.58 -19.58
N LYS A 150 -1.13 2.77 -19.01
CA LYS A 150 -2.28 3.59 -18.56
C LYS A 150 -3.01 4.28 -19.72
N LEU A 151 -2.36 4.44 -20.86
CA LEU A 151 -2.85 5.24 -21.99
C LEU A 151 -3.24 4.36 -23.20
N THR A 152 -2.53 3.25 -23.39
CA THR A 152 -2.73 2.27 -24.47
C THR A 152 -3.16 0.93 -23.87
N PRO A 153 -3.91 0.08 -24.59
CA PRO A 153 -4.33 -1.24 -24.09
C PRO A 153 -3.18 -2.27 -24.04
N LEU A 154 -1.92 -1.83 -24.13
CA LEU A 154 -0.74 -2.67 -24.27
C LEU A 154 -0.18 -3.09 -22.91
N GLY A 155 0.62 -4.17 -22.90
CA GLY A 155 1.40 -4.53 -21.72
C GLY A 155 2.48 -3.48 -21.41
N GLY A 156 2.69 -3.21 -20.12
CA GLY A 156 3.77 -2.36 -19.62
C GLY A 156 5.10 -3.11 -19.48
N ALA A 157 6.13 -2.42 -19.01
CA ALA A 157 7.48 -2.97 -18.83
C ALA A 157 7.54 -4.24 -17.97
N ASP A 158 6.73 -4.30 -16.90
CA ASP A 158 6.70 -5.46 -16.01
C ASP A 158 6.03 -6.68 -16.65
N TYR A 159 5.03 -6.47 -17.51
CA TYR A 159 4.39 -7.54 -18.26
C TYR A 159 5.33 -8.11 -19.32
N LEU A 160 6.01 -7.25 -20.08
CA LEU A 160 7.03 -7.66 -21.05
C LEU A 160 8.10 -8.54 -20.40
N LYS A 161 8.63 -8.16 -19.23
CA LYS A 161 9.66 -8.94 -18.53
C LYS A 161 9.18 -10.35 -18.16
N ARG A 162 7.93 -10.47 -17.70
CA ARG A 162 7.33 -11.77 -17.36
C ARG A 162 7.17 -12.62 -18.61
N GLN A 163 6.53 -12.09 -19.65
CA GLN A 163 6.31 -12.83 -20.88
C GLN A 163 7.62 -13.21 -21.56
N LEU A 164 8.62 -12.33 -21.54
CA LEU A 164 9.94 -12.63 -22.10
C LEU A 164 10.61 -13.80 -21.37
N ALA A 165 10.50 -13.88 -20.04
CA ALA A 165 11.05 -14.99 -19.28
C ALA A 165 10.38 -16.33 -19.64
N ASP A 166 9.05 -16.33 -19.79
CA ASP A 166 8.30 -17.51 -20.20
C ASP A 166 8.64 -17.91 -21.64
N SER A 167 8.64 -16.96 -22.60
CA SER A 167 8.96 -17.24 -24.00
C SER A 167 10.41 -17.67 -24.22
N LEU A 168 11.36 -17.21 -23.39
CA LEU A 168 12.74 -17.71 -23.43
C LEU A 168 12.83 -19.17 -22.99
N ARG A 169 12.05 -19.58 -21.97
CA ARG A 169 11.97 -20.99 -21.55
C ARG A 169 11.38 -21.84 -22.67
N ASP A 170 10.25 -21.43 -23.23
CA ASP A 170 9.56 -22.15 -24.30
C ASP A 170 10.44 -22.27 -25.57
N SER A 171 11.13 -21.18 -25.94
CA SER A 171 12.08 -21.13 -27.06
C SER A 171 13.23 -22.14 -26.89
N ARG A 172 13.78 -22.26 -25.67
CA ARG A 172 14.83 -23.25 -25.36
C ARG A 172 14.30 -24.68 -25.45
N GLU A 173 13.13 -24.95 -24.88
CA GLU A 173 12.51 -26.28 -24.89
C GLU A 173 12.15 -26.75 -26.31
N GLN A 174 11.65 -25.86 -27.15
CA GLN A 174 11.20 -26.17 -28.50
C GLN A 174 12.28 -25.97 -29.57
N GLN A 175 13.47 -25.51 -29.19
CA GLN A 175 14.56 -25.12 -30.09
C GLN A 175 14.12 -24.15 -31.20
N GLN A 176 13.25 -23.21 -30.87
CA GLN A 176 12.74 -22.19 -31.80
C GLN A 176 13.40 -20.83 -31.54
N PRO A 177 13.64 -20.02 -32.59
CA PRO A 177 14.26 -18.72 -32.41
C PRO A 177 13.30 -17.73 -31.74
N LEU A 178 13.85 -16.85 -30.90
CA LEU A 178 13.11 -15.76 -30.26
C LEU A 178 13.83 -14.44 -30.55
N SER A 179 13.10 -13.44 -31.03
CA SER A 179 13.65 -12.11 -31.27
C SER A 179 12.88 -11.03 -30.52
N LEU A 180 13.56 -9.92 -30.23
CA LEU A 180 12.96 -8.68 -29.76
C LEU A 180 13.19 -7.58 -30.78
N LEU A 181 12.18 -6.74 -30.94
CA LEU A 181 12.21 -5.54 -31.75
C LEU A 181 11.83 -4.35 -30.86
N ALA A 182 12.68 -3.34 -30.79
CA ALA A 182 12.36 -2.06 -30.17
C ALA A 182 12.04 -1.02 -31.24
N LEU A 183 11.05 -0.20 -30.96
CA LEU A 183 10.63 0.94 -31.77
C LEU A 183 10.49 2.15 -30.85
N ASP A 184 11.07 3.27 -31.25
CA ASP A 184 11.07 4.51 -30.47
C ASP A 184 10.83 5.68 -31.43
N LEU A 185 9.77 6.47 -31.17
CA LEU A 185 9.43 7.59 -32.04
C LEU A 185 10.56 8.63 -32.05
N ASP A 186 10.79 9.21 -33.22
CA ASP A 186 11.77 10.28 -33.36
C ASP A 186 11.10 11.63 -33.04
N HIS A 187 11.81 12.45 -32.27
CA HIS A 187 11.38 13.81 -31.90
C HIS A 187 9.98 13.92 -31.23
N PHE A 188 9.48 12.88 -30.55
CA PHE A 188 8.17 12.91 -29.89
C PHE A 188 8.03 14.04 -28.84
N ALA A 189 9.11 14.40 -28.15
CA ALA A 189 9.11 15.53 -27.23
C ALA A 189 8.75 16.87 -27.93
N ALA A 190 9.19 17.06 -29.18
CA ALA A 190 8.86 18.25 -29.97
C ALA A 190 7.36 18.27 -30.35
N ILE A 191 6.76 17.10 -30.61
CA ILE A 191 5.31 16.98 -30.84
C ILE A 191 4.54 17.41 -29.58
N ASN A 192 4.95 16.93 -28.41
CA ASN A 192 4.31 17.34 -27.15
C ASN A 192 4.46 18.85 -26.88
N GLN A 193 5.60 19.44 -27.23
CA GLN A 193 5.83 20.88 -27.05
C GLN A 193 4.99 21.73 -28.01
N ALA A 194 4.84 21.29 -29.27
CA ALA A 194 4.11 22.03 -30.29
C ALA A 194 2.57 21.90 -30.17
N TYR A 195 2.07 20.71 -29.83
CA TYR A 195 0.64 20.39 -29.87
C TYR A 195 0.02 20.02 -28.51
N GLY A 196 0.85 19.95 -27.46
CA GLY A 196 0.43 19.57 -26.11
C GLY A 196 0.36 18.06 -25.88
N HIS A 197 0.41 17.68 -24.60
CA HIS A 197 0.43 16.27 -24.18
C HIS A 197 -0.79 15.46 -24.64
N ALA A 198 -1.97 16.08 -24.71
CA ALA A 198 -3.19 15.37 -25.15
C ALA A 198 -3.12 14.94 -26.62
N GLU A 199 -2.44 15.70 -27.48
CA GLU A 199 -2.24 15.32 -28.89
C GLU A 199 -1.15 14.25 -29.00
N GLY A 200 -0.05 14.37 -28.23
CA GLY A 200 0.95 13.31 -28.12
C GLY A 200 0.35 11.98 -27.67
N ASP A 201 -0.57 12.02 -26.69
CA ASP A 201 -1.28 10.85 -26.22
C ASP A 201 -2.15 10.22 -27.33
N ALA A 202 -2.84 11.04 -28.13
CA ALA A 202 -3.62 10.56 -29.28
C ALA A 202 -2.73 9.93 -30.36
N VAL A 203 -1.55 10.50 -30.63
CA VAL A 203 -0.54 9.94 -31.55
C VAL A 203 -0.10 8.56 -31.07
N LEU A 204 0.20 8.40 -29.77
CA LEU A 204 0.62 7.12 -29.21
C LEU A 204 -0.48 6.06 -29.25
N GLN A 205 -1.74 6.45 -29.06
CA GLN A 205 -2.89 5.55 -29.24
C GLN A 205 -3.02 5.11 -30.69
N ALA A 206 -2.96 6.04 -31.65
CA ALA A 206 -3.03 5.72 -33.08
C ALA A 206 -1.87 4.80 -33.51
N LEU A 207 -0.67 5.10 -33.04
CA LEU A 207 0.52 4.27 -33.25
C LEU A 207 0.33 2.86 -32.68
N SER A 208 -0.21 2.73 -31.46
CA SER A 208 -0.43 1.41 -30.85
C SER A 208 -1.34 0.52 -31.69
N HIS A 209 -2.40 1.10 -32.27
CA HIS A 209 -3.32 0.39 -33.16
C HIS A 209 -2.65 0.01 -34.48
N LEU A 210 -1.90 0.93 -35.09
CA LEU A 210 -1.14 0.66 -36.31
C LEU A 210 -0.17 -0.51 -36.11
N LEU A 211 0.61 -0.50 -35.02
CA LEU A 211 1.57 -1.56 -34.74
C LEU A 211 0.85 -2.90 -34.54
N LEU A 212 -0.24 -2.96 -33.76
CA LEU A 212 -1.01 -4.19 -33.56
C LEU A 212 -1.55 -4.79 -34.87
N LEU A 213 -1.98 -3.95 -35.83
CA LEU A 213 -2.49 -4.41 -37.12
C LEU A 213 -1.43 -5.06 -38.01
N ASN A 214 -0.14 -4.77 -37.78
CA ASN A 214 0.98 -5.33 -38.52
C ASN A 214 1.66 -6.52 -37.82
N LEU A 215 1.14 -6.94 -36.66
CA LEU A 215 1.70 -8.02 -35.86
C LEU A 215 0.83 -9.28 -35.93
N ARG A 216 1.47 -10.44 -35.80
CA ARG A 216 0.77 -11.73 -35.76
C ARG A 216 0.14 -11.92 -34.39
N ARG A 217 -0.84 -12.83 -34.30
CA ARG A 217 -1.54 -13.14 -33.05
C ARG A 217 -0.61 -13.61 -31.91
N GLN A 218 0.51 -14.24 -32.25
CA GLN A 218 1.50 -14.74 -31.29
C GLN A 218 2.56 -13.69 -30.90
N ASP A 219 2.62 -12.56 -31.60
CA ASP A 219 3.56 -11.49 -31.29
C ASP A 219 2.97 -10.65 -30.16
N LEU A 220 3.82 -10.23 -29.21
CA LEU A 220 3.37 -9.39 -28.09
C LEU A 220 3.95 -8.00 -28.23
N LEU A 221 3.08 -6.99 -28.36
CA LEU A 221 3.42 -5.58 -28.31
C LEU A 221 3.26 -5.03 -26.88
N CYS A 222 4.32 -4.43 -26.37
CA CYS A 222 4.36 -3.75 -25.08
C CYS A 222 4.86 -2.31 -25.22
N ARG A 223 4.39 -1.43 -24.34
CA ARG A 223 4.91 -0.05 -24.20
C ARG A 223 5.78 0.04 -22.95
N LEU A 224 7.05 0.38 -23.12
CA LEU A 224 8.03 0.39 -22.02
C LEU A 224 7.99 1.68 -21.21
N ALA A 225 8.10 2.81 -21.89
CA ALA A 225 8.12 4.15 -21.31
C ALA A 225 7.94 5.19 -22.41
N GLY A 226 7.12 6.22 -22.16
CA GLY A 226 6.99 7.36 -23.07
C GLY A 226 6.57 6.94 -24.49
N ASP A 227 7.47 7.10 -25.44
CA ASP A 227 7.33 6.84 -26.86
C ASP A 227 7.97 5.52 -27.34
N ARG A 228 8.42 4.68 -26.40
CA ARG A 228 9.11 3.42 -26.71
C ARG A 228 8.20 2.20 -26.60
N PHE A 229 8.19 1.42 -27.67
CA PHE A 229 7.49 0.16 -27.82
C PHE A 229 8.50 -0.98 -28.00
N VAL A 230 8.17 -2.15 -27.48
CA VAL A 230 8.91 -3.38 -27.74
C VAL A 230 7.95 -4.48 -28.15
N VAL A 231 8.34 -5.19 -29.20
CA VAL A 231 7.67 -6.39 -29.70
C VAL A 231 8.50 -7.61 -29.33
N LEU A 232 7.86 -8.58 -28.70
CA LEU A 232 8.36 -9.92 -28.50
C LEU A 232 7.88 -10.79 -29.67
N LEU A 233 8.82 -11.44 -30.36
CA LEU A 233 8.59 -12.19 -31.60
C LEU A 233 8.96 -13.67 -31.41
N PRO A 234 8.04 -14.52 -30.90
CA PRO A 234 8.26 -15.96 -30.81
C PRO A 234 8.44 -16.59 -32.19
N ASN A 235 9.22 -17.67 -32.26
CA ASN A 235 9.48 -18.45 -33.47
C ASN A 235 9.98 -17.59 -34.65
N THR A 236 10.75 -16.54 -34.35
CA THR A 236 11.21 -15.55 -35.33
C THR A 236 12.71 -15.33 -35.21
N GLY A 237 13.44 -15.61 -36.29
CA GLY A 237 14.88 -15.37 -36.38
C GLY A 237 15.24 -13.93 -36.72
N GLU A 238 16.51 -13.58 -36.59
CA GLU A 238 16.99 -12.18 -36.73
C GLU A 238 16.62 -11.53 -38.07
N ARG A 239 16.75 -12.25 -39.20
CA ARG A 239 16.43 -11.72 -40.53
C ARG A 239 14.96 -11.33 -40.65
N GLN A 240 14.05 -12.22 -40.23
CA GLN A 240 12.61 -11.98 -40.28
C GLN A 240 12.21 -10.84 -39.35
N ALA A 241 12.83 -10.76 -38.16
CA ALA A 241 12.59 -9.66 -37.24
C ALA A 241 13.07 -8.31 -37.80
N LYS A 242 14.18 -8.29 -38.55
CA LYS A 242 14.66 -7.09 -39.27
C LYS A 242 13.72 -6.67 -40.39
N GLU A 243 13.20 -7.62 -41.17
CA GLU A 243 12.20 -7.36 -42.21
C GLU A 243 10.95 -6.71 -41.60
N LEU A 244 10.41 -7.29 -40.52
CA LEU A 244 9.29 -6.73 -39.78
C LEU A 244 9.60 -5.33 -39.21
N ALA A 245 10.83 -5.10 -38.73
CA ALA A 245 11.23 -3.77 -38.25
C ALA A 245 11.16 -2.70 -39.35
N LEU A 246 11.59 -3.03 -40.57
CA LEU A 246 11.45 -2.14 -41.73
C LEU A 246 9.98 -1.91 -42.10
N GLU A 247 9.15 -2.96 -42.09
CA GLU A 247 7.71 -2.84 -42.36
C GLU A 247 7.02 -1.92 -41.34
N LEU A 248 7.30 -2.11 -40.05
CA LEU A 248 6.76 -1.25 -38.99
C LEU A 248 7.26 0.19 -39.14
N GLN A 249 8.54 0.39 -39.47
CA GLN A 249 9.09 1.73 -39.71
C GLN A 249 8.40 2.43 -40.88
N GLN A 250 8.16 1.72 -41.99
CA GLN A 250 7.43 2.25 -43.15
C GLN A 250 5.96 2.54 -42.82
N ALA A 251 5.30 1.66 -42.05
CA ALA A 251 3.94 1.87 -41.59
C ALA A 251 3.83 3.13 -40.72
N VAL A 252 4.78 3.35 -39.81
CA VAL A 252 4.82 4.56 -38.98
C VAL A 252 5.03 5.80 -39.85
N HIS A 253 5.92 5.74 -40.84
CA HIS A 253 6.15 6.84 -41.76
C HIS A 253 4.91 7.17 -42.60
N GLY A 254 4.13 6.14 -42.98
CA GLY A 254 2.87 6.31 -43.70
C GLY A 254 1.69 6.78 -42.83
N LEU A 255 1.82 6.80 -41.50
CA LEU A 255 0.74 7.18 -40.60
C LEU A 255 0.49 8.69 -40.64
N ALA A 256 -0.47 9.10 -41.48
CA ALA A 256 -0.94 10.49 -41.56
C ALA A 256 -1.90 10.81 -40.40
N HIS A 257 -1.38 11.07 -39.20
CA HIS A 257 -2.19 11.49 -38.06
C HIS A 257 -2.63 12.95 -38.21
N LYS A 258 -3.94 13.21 -38.19
CA LYS A 258 -4.50 14.56 -38.29
C LYS A 258 -4.69 15.15 -36.88
N THR A 259 -4.07 16.29 -36.62
CA THR A 259 -4.17 16.95 -35.30
C THR A 259 -5.59 17.44 -35.04
N ARG A 260 -6.04 17.33 -33.77
CA ARG A 260 -7.42 17.69 -33.41
C ARG A 260 -7.67 19.19 -33.42
N GLN A 261 -6.66 19.98 -33.08
CA GLN A 261 -6.77 21.44 -32.91
C GLN A 261 -6.51 22.20 -34.21
N GLN A 262 -5.51 21.80 -35.00
CA GLN A 262 -5.03 22.57 -36.16
C GLN A 262 -5.34 21.90 -37.50
N GLY A 263 -5.74 20.62 -37.51
CA GLY A 263 -6.11 19.88 -38.72
C GLY A 263 -4.93 19.53 -39.64
N GLU A 264 -3.70 19.78 -39.19
CA GLU A 264 -2.47 19.47 -39.90
C GLU A 264 -2.16 17.97 -39.84
N ARG A 265 -1.41 17.47 -40.83
CA ARG A 265 -0.95 16.07 -40.86
C ARG A 265 0.45 15.99 -40.26
N LEU A 266 0.59 15.27 -39.15
CA LEU A 266 1.88 14.98 -38.56
C LEU A 266 2.58 13.90 -39.37
N GLN A 267 3.82 14.18 -39.76
CA GLN A 267 4.73 13.18 -40.31
C GLN A 267 5.49 12.55 -39.15
N LEU A 268 5.34 11.24 -38.98
CA LEU A 268 5.99 10.51 -37.91
C LEU A 268 7.19 9.75 -38.47
N ALA A 269 8.21 9.62 -37.64
CA ALA A 269 9.37 8.77 -37.90
C ALA A 269 9.67 7.97 -36.65
N ALA A 270 10.25 6.79 -36.84
CA ALA A 270 10.63 5.92 -35.75
C ALA A 270 11.98 5.29 -36.04
N THR A 271 12.78 5.17 -34.97
CA THR A 271 14.00 4.38 -34.97
C THR A 271 13.70 2.99 -34.43
N THR A 272 14.15 1.95 -35.14
CA THR A 272 13.97 0.56 -34.74
C THR A 272 15.30 -0.15 -34.47
N ALA A 273 15.30 -1.13 -33.57
CA ALA A 273 16.43 -2.04 -33.36
C ALA A 273 15.94 -3.46 -33.08
N VAL A 274 16.72 -4.46 -33.52
CA VAL A 274 16.37 -5.88 -33.40
C VAL A 274 17.51 -6.64 -32.75
N VAL A 275 17.18 -7.57 -31.86
CA VAL A 275 18.12 -8.56 -31.29
C VAL A 275 17.46 -9.93 -31.24
N MET A 276 18.21 -10.98 -31.56
CA MET A 276 17.77 -12.39 -31.42
C MET A 276 18.40 -12.99 -30.17
N ALA A 277 17.65 -13.78 -29.38
CA ALA A 277 18.14 -14.42 -28.17
C ALA A 277 19.28 -15.42 -28.45
N LEU A 278 20.33 -15.40 -27.63
CA LEU A 278 21.55 -16.22 -27.75
C LEU A 278 21.85 -16.98 -26.44
N ASP A 279 20.82 -17.56 -25.82
CA ASP A 279 20.91 -18.29 -24.54
C ASP A 279 21.28 -17.43 -23.30
N GLU A 280 20.89 -16.17 -23.30
CA GLU A 280 21.12 -15.22 -22.20
C GLU A 280 19.87 -15.03 -21.32
N PRO A 281 20.01 -14.54 -20.07
CA PRO A 281 18.85 -14.24 -19.22
C PRO A 281 18.04 -13.04 -19.78
N PRO A 282 16.74 -12.91 -19.42
CA PRO A 282 15.85 -11.87 -19.94
C PRO A 282 16.40 -10.44 -19.79
N HIS A 283 17.11 -10.17 -18.68
CA HIS A 283 17.67 -8.86 -18.39
C HIS A 283 18.76 -8.45 -19.39
N ASP A 284 19.64 -9.38 -19.75
CA ASP A 284 20.78 -9.11 -20.63
C ASP A 284 20.31 -8.91 -22.08
N LEU A 285 19.31 -9.68 -22.51
CA LEU A 285 18.67 -9.50 -23.82
C LEU A 285 18.03 -8.11 -23.95
N LEU A 286 17.26 -7.66 -22.93
CA LEU A 286 16.68 -6.31 -22.91
C LEU A 286 17.76 -5.22 -22.86
N LYS A 287 18.87 -5.45 -22.15
CA LYS A 287 20.01 -4.53 -22.13
C LYS A 287 20.65 -4.41 -23.51
N ARG A 288 20.84 -5.53 -24.21
CA ARG A 288 21.39 -5.56 -25.57
C ARG A 288 20.47 -4.87 -26.58
N LEU A 289 19.16 -5.05 -26.46
CA LEU A 289 18.16 -4.32 -27.24
C LEU A 289 18.24 -2.80 -27.04
N ASN A 290 18.32 -2.35 -25.78
CA ASN A 290 18.43 -0.93 -25.47
C ASN A 290 19.73 -0.32 -26.02
N LEU A 291 20.85 -1.05 -25.94
CA LEU A 291 22.12 -0.62 -26.52
C LEU A 291 22.05 -0.54 -28.05
N ALA A 292 21.39 -1.51 -28.70
CA ALA A 292 21.19 -1.50 -30.15
C ALA A 292 20.33 -0.31 -30.59
N LEU A 293 19.24 -0.02 -29.87
CA LEU A 293 18.38 1.13 -30.13
C LEU A 293 19.12 2.45 -29.91
N ALA A 294 19.91 2.57 -28.82
CA ALA A 294 20.70 3.75 -28.54
C ALA A 294 21.73 4.03 -29.65
N ARG A 295 22.35 2.97 -30.21
CA ARG A 295 23.27 3.09 -31.37
C ARG A 295 22.52 3.53 -32.63
N ALA A 296 21.32 3.00 -32.87
CA ALA A 296 20.50 3.38 -34.02
C ALA A 296 20.03 4.85 -33.96
N LYS A 297 19.79 5.37 -32.75
CA LYS A 297 19.42 6.78 -32.53
C LYS A 297 20.59 7.78 -32.60
N GLN A 298 21.84 7.32 -32.53
CA GLN A 298 22.96 8.24 -32.69
C GLN A 298 22.91 8.82 -34.11
N PRO A 299 22.95 10.15 -34.28
CA PRO A 299 23.08 10.73 -35.59
C PRO A 299 24.35 10.17 -36.20
N LEU A 300 24.25 9.49 -37.34
CA LEU A 300 25.40 9.08 -38.13
C LEU A 300 26.31 10.31 -38.24
N ALA A 301 27.43 10.30 -37.52
CA ALA A 301 28.44 11.34 -37.63
C ALA A 301 28.75 11.43 -39.12
N LYS A 302 28.53 12.61 -39.71
CA LYS A 302 28.81 12.90 -41.11
C LYS A 302 30.19 12.33 -41.46
N SER A 303 30.23 11.22 -42.19
CA SER A 303 31.42 10.80 -42.90
C SER A 303 31.56 11.78 -44.06
N ALA A 304 32.37 12.82 -43.83
CA ALA A 304 32.91 13.69 -44.87
C ALA A 304 33.91 12.90 -45.74
#